data_AF-A0A6J4TQ93-F1
#
_entry.id   AF-A0A6J4TQ93-F1
#
_cell.length_a   1.000
_cell.length_b   1.000
_cell.length_c   1.000
_cell.angle_alpha   90.00
_cell.angle_beta   90.00
_cell.angle_gamma   90.00
#
_symmetry.space_group_name_H-M   'P 1'
#
loop_
_entity.id
_entity.type
_entity.pdbx_description
1 polymer ?
#
loop_
_entity_poly.entity_id
_entity_poly.type
_entity_poly.pdbx_seq_one_letter_code
_entity_poly.pdbx_strand_id
1 'polypeptide(L)'
;MTDGQETWLWVGFAGMVLGAIAIASIGRGARGEDKHHFVASFFVCLIASASYFAMANGQGVVEVAGRSVFVARYADWLFTTPLLLLGLMMVGLPQLRDGEDSRARTSLLAGVIGADAIMIVTGLLAALSADDTVRYTW
;
A
#
# COMPACT_ATOMS: atom_id res chain seq x y z
N MET A 1 -21.86 3.10 -3.41
CA MET A 1 -21.40 2.31 -2.25
C MET A 1 -22.62 1.72 -1.54
N THR A 2 -22.62 0.42 -1.25
CA THR A 2 -23.69 -0.27 -0.52
C THR A 2 -23.43 -0.27 0.98
N ASP A 3 -24.47 -0.43 1.81
CA ASP A 3 -24.35 -0.50 3.29
C ASP A 3 -23.37 -1.59 3.75
N GLY A 4 -23.34 -2.72 3.03
CA GLY A 4 -22.40 -3.80 3.28
C GLY A 4 -20.95 -3.38 3.03
N GLN A 5 -20.68 -2.64 1.94
CA GLN A 5 -19.35 -2.13 1.65
C GLN A 5 -18.87 -1.15 2.73
N GLU A 6 -19.75 -0.25 3.16
CA GLU A 6 -19.46 0.71 4.24
C GLU A 6 -19.10 -0.01 5.55
N THR A 7 -19.89 -1.01 5.94
CA THR A 7 -19.65 -1.80 7.16
C THR A 7 -18.24 -2.43 7.14
N TRP A 8 -17.86 -3.03 6.01
CA TRP A 8 -16.52 -3.63 5.87
C TRP A 8 -15.40 -2.61 5.86
N LEU A 9 -15.64 -1.38 5.39
CA LEU A 9 -14.66 -0.31 5.46
C LEU A 9 -14.40 0.14 6.90
N TRP A 10 -15.44 0.24 7.73
CA TRP A 10 -15.28 0.52 9.16
C TRP A 10 -14.56 -0.60 9.92
N VAL A 11 -14.86 -1.86 9.59
CA VAL A 11 -14.12 -3.01 10.13
C VAL A 11 -12.64 -2.95 9.73
N GLY A 12 -12.35 -2.65 8.46
CA GLY A 12 -10.98 -2.46 7.97
C GLY A 12 -10.26 -1.31 8.69
N PHE A 13 -10.92 -0.17 8.87
CA PHE A 13 -10.38 0.96 9.64
C PHE A 13 -10.00 0.55 11.05
N ALA A 14 -10.92 -0.06 11.80
CA ALA A 14 -10.68 -0.51 13.17
C ALA A 14 -9.52 -1.51 13.23
N GLY A 15 -9.48 -2.48 12.32
CA GLY A 15 -8.40 -3.46 12.22
C GLY A 15 -7.03 -2.82 11.97
N MET A 16 -6.95 -1.86 11.05
CA MET A 16 -5.71 -1.16 10.73
C MET A 16 -5.22 -0.27 11.88
N VAL A 17 -6.13 0.41 12.59
CA VAL A 17 -5.79 1.19 13.79
C VAL A 17 -5.23 0.28 14.89
N LEU A 18 -5.91 -0.84 15.18
CA LEU A 18 -5.44 -1.80 16.17
C LEU A 18 -4.08 -2.40 15.78
N GLY A 19 -3.90 -2.72 14.50
CA GLY A 19 -2.62 -3.18 13.95
C GLY A 19 -1.50 -2.15 14.13
N ALA A 20 -1.75 -0.88 13.79
CA ALA A 20 -0.79 0.20 13.97
C ALA A 20 -0.39 0.37 15.45
N ILE A 21 -1.36 0.33 16.38
CA ILE A 21 -1.10 0.40 17.82
C ILE A 21 -0.25 -0.79 18.29
N ALA A 22 -0.60 -2.01 17.87
CA ALA A 22 0.13 -3.22 18.24
C ALA A 22 1.58 -3.19 17.72
N ILE A 23 1.77 -2.90 16.43
CA ILE A 23 3.10 -2.79 15.80
C ILE A 23 3.92 -1.68 16.46
N ALA A 24 3.33 -0.51 16.70
CA ALA A 24 4.03 0.59 17.37
C ALA A 24 4.43 0.23 18.81
N SER A 25 3.59 -0.53 19.53
CA SER A 25 3.86 -0.94 20.91
C SER A 25 4.96 -1.99 21.00
N ILE A 26 4.89 -3.03 20.15
CA ILE A 26 5.90 -4.09 20.07
C ILE A 26 7.23 -3.53 19.55
N GLY A 27 7.17 -2.65 18.55
CA GLY A 27 8.34 -2.05 17.90
C GLY A 27 9.19 -1.16 18.81
N ARG A 28 8.69 -0.72 19.97
CA ARG A 28 9.50 0.02 20.96
C ARG A 28 10.68 -0.79 21.49
N GLY A 29 10.56 -2.12 21.50
CA GLY A 29 11.61 -3.04 21.94
C GLY A 29 12.57 -3.46 20.83
N ALA A 30 12.28 -3.13 19.57
CA ALA A 30 13.07 -3.57 18.42
C ALA A 30 14.45 -2.89 18.40
N ARG A 31 15.48 -3.64 17.99
CA ARG A 31 16.88 -3.18 17.94
C ARG A 31 17.46 -3.45 16.56
N GLY A 32 18.44 -2.64 16.15
CA GLY A 32 19.13 -2.81 14.87
C GLY A 32 18.17 -2.72 13.68
N GLU A 33 18.33 -3.62 12.72
CA GLU A 33 17.61 -3.61 11.45
C GLU A 33 16.11 -3.92 11.58
N ASP A 34 15.70 -4.66 12.62
CA ASP A 34 14.30 -4.98 12.89
C ASP A 34 13.44 -3.72 13.05
N LYS A 35 14.05 -2.64 13.56
CA LYS A 35 13.35 -1.35 13.75
C LYS A 35 12.82 -0.80 12.44
N HIS A 36 13.52 -1.00 11.31
CA HIS A 36 13.07 -0.53 10.01
C HIS A 36 11.80 -1.27 9.56
N HIS A 37 11.71 -2.57 9.86
CA HIS A 37 10.52 -3.36 9.56
C HIS A 37 9.31 -2.88 10.37
N PHE A 38 9.48 -2.66 11.68
CA PHE A 38 8.40 -2.12 12.52
C PHE A 38 7.92 -0.74 12.07
N VAL A 39 8.84 0.13 11.65
CA VAL A 39 8.50 1.47 11.14
C VAL A 39 7.72 1.37 9.83
N ALA A 40 8.18 0.58 8.87
CA ALA A 40 7.49 0.39 7.59
C ALA A 40 6.08 -0.19 7.80
N SER A 41 5.96 -1.26 8.58
CA SER A 41 4.69 -1.90 8.89
C SER A 41 3.72 -0.99 9.64
N PHE A 42 4.24 -0.13 10.53
CA PHE A 42 3.42 0.89 11.19
C PHE A 42 2.83 1.88 10.19
N PHE A 43 3.65 2.41 9.26
CA PHE A 43 3.17 3.34 8.25
C PHE A 43 2.19 2.69 7.27
N VAL A 44 2.38 1.42 6.93
CA VAL A 44 1.41 0.67 6.14
C VAL A 44 0.04 0.66 6.82
N CYS A 45 -0.03 0.24 8.09
CA CYS A 45 -1.29 0.24 8.83
C CYS A 45 -1.86 1.65 9.01
N LEU A 46 -1.02 2.66 9.24
CA LEU A 46 -1.48 4.03 9.42
C LEU A 46 -2.10 4.61 8.13
N ILE A 47 -1.42 4.46 6.99
CA ILE A 47 -1.92 4.92 5.68
C ILE A 47 -3.21 4.18 5.32
N ALA A 48 -3.22 2.85 5.48
CA ALA A 48 -4.40 2.05 5.24
C ALA A 48 -5.57 2.49 6.14
N SER A 49 -5.33 2.76 7.42
CA SER A 49 -6.38 3.25 8.32
C SER A 49 -6.98 4.57 7.83
N ALA A 50 -6.17 5.52 7.39
CA ALA A 50 -6.65 6.79 6.84
C ALA A 50 -7.48 6.57 5.56
N SER A 51 -7.04 5.65 4.70
CA SER A 51 -7.74 5.27 3.47
C SER A 51 -9.10 4.63 3.74
N TYR A 52 -9.15 3.64 4.63
CA TYR A 52 -10.40 2.99 5.07
C TYR A 52 -11.37 3.99 5.70
N PHE A 53 -10.87 4.89 6.56
CA PHE A 53 -11.68 5.95 7.15
C PHE A 53 -12.26 6.89 6.10
N ALA A 54 -11.44 7.34 5.14
CA ALA A 54 -11.88 8.19 4.05
C ALA A 54 -13.00 7.51 3.23
N MET A 55 -12.77 6.27 2.79
CA MET A 55 -13.74 5.51 2.00
C MET A 55 -15.04 5.23 2.77
N ALA A 56 -14.96 4.93 4.07
CA ALA A 56 -16.13 4.70 4.92
C ALA A 56 -17.02 5.95 4.99
N ASN A 57 -16.44 7.16 4.91
CA ASN A 57 -17.15 8.43 4.83
C ASN A 57 -17.47 8.84 3.37
N GLY A 58 -17.37 7.91 2.41
CA GLY A 58 -17.63 8.15 0.99
C GLY A 58 -16.57 8.98 0.27
N GLN A 59 -15.46 9.35 0.93
CA GLN A 59 -14.39 10.13 0.30
C GLN A 59 -13.52 9.23 -0.58
N GLY A 60 -13.14 9.74 -1.76
CA GLY A 60 -12.33 8.99 -2.72
C GLY A 60 -13.05 7.79 -3.34
N VAL A 61 -14.39 7.80 -3.35
CA VAL A 61 -15.23 6.85 -4.08
C VAL A 61 -15.94 7.60 -5.20
N VAL A 62 -15.83 7.10 -6.43
CA VAL A 62 -16.44 7.71 -7.62
C VAL A 62 -17.28 6.68 -8.36
N GLU A 63 -18.32 7.12 -9.06
CA GLU A 63 -19.15 6.25 -9.89
C GLU A 63 -18.67 6.28 -11.35
N VAL A 64 -18.35 5.12 -11.90
CA VAL A 64 -17.92 4.96 -13.31
C VAL A 64 -18.78 3.88 -13.96
N ALA A 65 -19.58 4.27 -14.95
CA ALA A 65 -20.48 3.35 -15.67
C ALA A 65 -21.38 2.51 -14.72
N GLY A 66 -21.93 3.14 -13.67
CA GLY A 66 -22.83 2.50 -12.70
C GLY A 66 -22.13 1.61 -11.65
N ARG A 67 -20.80 1.73 -11.52
CA ARG A 67 -19.97 0.96 -10.59
C ARG A 67 -19.22 1.91 -9.66
N SER A 68 -19.25 1.63 -8.35
CA SER A 68 -18.41 2.33 -7.39
C SER A 68 -16.93 1.95 -7.55
N VAL A 69 -16.09 2.93 -7.86
CA VAL A 69 -14.64 2.82 -7.95
C VAL A 69 -14.00 3.52 -6.75
N PHE A 70 -13.21 2.77 -5.99
CA PHE A 70 -12.57 3.25 -4.76
C PHE A 70 -11.17 3.82 -5.06
N VAL A 71 -11.10 5.05 -5.57
CA VAL A 71 -9.85 5.73 -5.95
C VAL A 71 -8.91 5.90 -4.76
N ALA A 72 -9.44 6.17 -3.56
CA ALA A 72 -8.63 6.26 -2.33
C ALA A 72 -7.79 4.99 -2.09
N ARG A 73 -8.27 3.82 -2.52
CA ARG A 73 -7.54 2.55 -2.41
C ARG A 73 -6.28 2.51 -3.28
N TYR A 74 -6.35 3.05 -4.50
CA TYR A 74 -5.19 3.15 -5.37
C TYR A 74 -4.17 4.16 -4.85
N ALA A 75 -4.64 5.26 -4.27
CA ALA A 75 -3.75 6.22 -3.60
C ALA A 75 -3.03 5.60 -2.40
N ASP A 76 -3.74 4.81 -1.58
CA ASP A 76 -3.17 4.02 -0.49
C ASP A 76 -2.12 3.02 -1.01
N TRP A 77 -2.50 2.17 -1.96
CA TRP A 77 -1.60 1.15 -2.52
C TRP A 77 -0.32 1.75 -3.10
N LEU A 78 -0.40 2.92 -3.74
CA LEU A 78 0.78 3.61 -4.27
C LEU A 78 1.88 3.85 -3.20
N PHE A 79 1.53 3.90 -1.91
CA PHE A 79 2.49 4.02 -0.82
C PHE A 79 2.66 2.71 -0.04
N THR A 80 1.59 1.96 0.19
CA THR A 80 1.65 0.77 1.06
C THR A 80 2.26 -0.44 0.37
N THR A 81 2.05 -0.64 -0.94
CA THR A 81 2.67 -1.76 -1.65
C THR A 81 4.19 -1.61 -1.80
N PRO A 82 4.76 -0.42 -2.12
CA PRO A 82 6.21 -0.25 -2.09
C PRO A 82 6.82 -0.46 -0.68
N LEU A 83 6.13 -0.01 0.38
CA LEU A 83 6.59 -0.20 1.75
C LEU A 83 6.61 -1.69 2.14
N LEU A 84 5.59 -2.46 1.73
CA LEU A 84 5.55 -3.91 1.94
C LEU A 84 6.67 -4.62 1.17
N LEU A 85 6.91 -4.24 -0.07
CA LEU A 85 8.00 -4.78 -0.89
C LEU A 85 9.37 -4.45 -0.30
N LEU A 86 9.56 -3.22 0.20
CA LEU A 86 10.77 -2.85 0.94
C LEU A 86 10.93 -3.70 2.20
N GLY A 87 9.84 -3.92 2.94
CA GLY A 87 9.80 -4.84 4.08
C GLY A 87 10.28 -6.25 3.73
N LEU A 88 9.79 -6.80 2.61
CA LEU A 88 10.19 -8.13 2.12
C LEU A 88 11.66 -8.15 1.67
N MET A 89 12.10 -7.12 0.95
CA MET A 89 13.48 -7.04 0.44
C MET A 89 14.51 -6.89 1.56
N MET A 90 14.17 -6.22 2.67
CA MET A 90 15.03 -6.15 3.85
C MET A 90 15.25 -7.52 4.50
N VAL A 91 14.29 -8.44 4.38
CA VAL A 91 14.40 -9.81 4.91
C VAL A 91 15.02 -10.76 3.88
N GLY A 92 14.70 -10.57 2.60
CA GLY A 92 15.08 -11.50 1.52
C GLY A 92 16.43 -11.22 0.85
N LEU A 93 16.94 -9.99 0.91
CA LEU A 93 18.23 -9.65 0.31
C LEU A 93 19.37 -9.77 1.33
N PRO A 94 20.53 -10.34 0.95
CA PRO A 94 21.71 -10.38 1.82
C PRO A 94 22.16 -8.96 2.16
N GLN A 95 22.79 -8.74 3.32
CA GLN A 95 23.39 -7.44 3.64
C GLN A 95 24.53 -7.12 2.65
N LEU A 96 24.70 -5.84 2.28
CA LEU A 96 25.86 -5.43 1.49
C LEU A 96 27.13 -5.66 2.31
N ARG A 97 28.15 -6.26 1.70
CA ARG A 97 29.46 -6.40 2.33
C ARG A 97 30.25 -5.10 2.19
N ASP A 98 31.16 -4.84 3.12
CA ASP A 98 32.05 -3.68 3.03
C ASP A 98 32.80 -3.68 1.69
N GLY A 99 32.64 -2.59 0.92
CA GLY A 99 33.26 -2.42 -0.40
C GLY A 99 32.44 -2.93 -1.59
N GLU A 100 31.25 -3.51 -1.37
CA GLU A 100 30.35 -3.96 -2.44
C GLU A 100 29.62 -2.78 -3.11
N ASP A 101 29.52 -2.79 -4.44
CA ASP A 101 28.86 -1.72 -5.21
C ASP A 101 27.34 -1.74 -4.94
N SER A 102 26.85 -0.72 -4.24
CA SER A 102 25.44 -0.57 -3.90
C SER A 102 24.56 -0.21 -5.10
N ARG A 103 25.13 0.19 -6.24
CA ARG A 103 24.38 0.64 -7.42
C ARG A 103 23.42 -0.42 -7.95
N ALA A 104 23.86 -1.67 -8.05
CA ALA A 104 23.03 -2.77 -8.53
C ALA A 104 21.81 -2.99 -7.62
N ARG A 105 22.00 -2.88 -6.30
CA ARG A 105 20.91 -2.96 -5.31
C ARG A 105 19.98 -1.77 -5.42
N THR A 106 20.50 -0.56 -5.48
CA THR A 106 19.67 0.65 -5.63
C THR A 106 18.86 0.61 -6.92
N SER A 107 19.43 0.15 -8.03
CA SER A 107 18.69 -0.02 -9.28
C SER A 107 17.61 -1.09 -9.18
N LEU A 108 17.86 -2.19 -8.47
CA LEU A 108 16.85 -3.22 -8.22
C LEU A 108 15.69 -2.67 -7.38
N LEU A 109 16.00 -2.00 -6.27
CA LEU A 109 14.99 -1.38 -5.40
C LEU A 109 14.16 -0.35 -6.17
N ALA A 110 14.82 0.53 -6.94
CA ALA A 110 14.15 1.52 -7.76
C ALA A 110 13.28 0.87 -8.86
N GLY A 111 13.76 -0.21 -9.48
CA GLY A 111 13.01 -0.97 -10.49
C GLY A 111 11.76 -1.64 -9.92
N VAL A 112 11.87 -2.26 -8.75
CA VAL A 112 10.74 -2.92 -8.05
C VAL A 112 9.70 -1.88 -7.64
N ILE A 113 10.11 -0.78 -7.00
CA ILE A 113 9.19 0.30 -6.60
C ILE A 113 8.55 0.96 -7.82
N GLY A 114 9.33 1.21 -8.86
CA GLY A 114 8.82 1.83 -10.10
C GLY A 114 7.81 0.94 -10.80
N ALA A 115 8.09 -0.36 -10.93
CA ALA A 115 7.17 -1.33 -11.52
C ALA A 115 5.87 -1.45 -10.72
N ASP A 116 5.96 -1.48 -9.39
CA ASP A 116 4.81 -1.52 -8.49
C ASP A 116 3.94 -0.25 -8.62
N ALA A 117 4.55 0.93 -8.63
CA ALA A 117 3.84 2.19 -8.84
C ALA A 117 3.14 2.24 -10.21
N ILE A 118 3.81 1.78 -11.27
CA ILE A 118 3.22 1.69 -12.62
C ILE A 118 2.00 0.77 -12.59
N MET A 119 2.12 -0.42 -11.99
CA MET A 119 1.02 -1.38 -11.87
C MET A 119 -0.20 -0.77 -11.14
N ILE A 120 0.02 -0.03 -10.05
CA ILE A 120 -1.08 0.63 -9.32
C ILE A 120 -1.73 1.72 -10.17
N VAL A 121 -0.93 2.54 -10.87
CA VAL A 121 -1.46 3.62 -11.71
C VAL A 121 -2.22 3.07 -12.92
N THR A 122 -1.70 2.07 -13.63
CA THR A 122 -2.41 1.45 -14.75
C THR A 122 -3.68 0.74 -14.29
N GLY A 123 -3.65 0.07 -13.13
CA GLY A 123 -4.85 -0.49 -12.50
C GLY A 123 -5.92 0.55 -12.19
N LEU A 124 -5.52 1.75 -11.73
CA LEU A 124 -6.44 2.87 -11.51
C LEU A 124 -7.06 3.34 -12.83
N LEU A 125 -6.25 3.49 -13.88
CA LEU A 125 -6.71 3.90 -15.21
C LEU A 125 -7.69 2.87 -15.79
N ALA A 126 -7.42 1.56 -15.62
CA ALA A 126 -8.34 0.49 -15.96
C ALA A 126 -9.67 0.62 -15.21
N ALA A 127 -9.63 0.86 -13.89
CA ALA A 127 -10.82 0.97 -13.06
C ALA A 127 -11.69 2.19 -13.41
N LEU A 128 -11.06 3.29 -13.83
CA LEU A 128 -11.73 4.51 -14.28
C LEU A 128 -12.23 4.43 -15.73
N SER A 129 -11.91 3.37 -16.47
CA SER A 129 -12.41 3.20 -17.84
C SER A 129 -13.90 2.82 -17.86
N ALA A 130 -14.68 3.58 -18.63
CA ALA A 130 -16.06 3.27 -18.95
C ALA A 130 -16.20 2.32 -20.16
N ASP A 131 -15.18 2.30 -21.04
CA ASP A 131 -15.12 1.41 -22.21
C ASP A 131 -14.33 0.14 -21.83
N ASP A 132 -14.96 -1.01 -22.01
CA ASP A 132 -14.34 -2.31 -21.70
C ASP A 132 -13.14 -2.63 -22.60
N THR A 133 -13.17 -2.22 -23.86
CA THR A 133 -12.03 -2.43 -24.78
C THR A 133 -10.82 -1.66 -24.28
N VAL A 134 -11.00 -0.38 -23.95
CA VAL A 134 -9.92 0.46 -23.39
C VAL A 134 -9.48 -0.07 -22.02
N ARG A 135 -10.42 -0.55 -21.20
CA ARG A 135 -10.11 -1.11 -19.88
C ARG A 135 -9.13 -2.28 -19.94
N TYR A 136 -9.27 -3.17 -20.92
CA TYR A 136 -8.39 -4.33 -21.08
C TYR A 136 -7.01 -4.01 -21.69
N THR A 137 -6.78 -2.77 -22.15
CA THR A 137 -5.45 -2.36 -22.64
C THR A 137 -4.48 -1.97 -21.54
N TRP A 138 -5.00 -1.67 -20.35
CA TRP A 138 -4.25 -1.32 -19.14
C TRP A 138 -3.87 -2.55 -18.33
#